data_AF-A0A7Z9VEE2-F1
#
_entry.id   AF-A0A7Z9VEE2-F1
#
_cell.length_a   1.000
_cell.length_b   1.000
_cell.length_c   1.000
_cell.angle_alpha   90.00
_cell.angle_beta   90.00
_cell.angle_gamma   90.00
#
_symmetry.space_group_name_H-M   'P 1'
#
loop_
_entity.id
_entity.type
_entity.pdbx_description
1 polymer ?
#
loop_
_entity_poly.entity_id
_entity_poly.type
_entity_poly.pdbx_seq_one_letter_code
_entity_poly.pdbx_strand_id
1 'polypeptide(L)'
;MNEHEKNPPDDQEEDEMNSEDQIVASSDEETADESIGDDQEFLVLQLQRARAELENFRRRTLEERIVFRQRIVADVFKAFLPVLDGLTAALKANAADSEPAGIRDGLQLISGKIDELLEELGIESLDAVGEDFDPEVHEAMLQVEKAGSRNGEIVEEIDRGYRCGDLLIRAAKVVVARTDENTQGD
;
A
#
# COMPACT_ATOMS: atom_id res chain seq x y z
N MET A 1 10.50 -45.85 97.61
CA MET A 1 9.62 -46.99 97.26
C MET A 1 9.23 -46.80 95.80
N ASN A 2 9.54 -47.70 94.88
CA ASN A 2 10.45 -48.84 94.93
C ASN A 2 10.97 -49.09 93.49
N GLU A 3 12.18 -49.61 93.33
CA GLU A 3 12.72 -49.97 92.01
C GLU A 3 12.38 -51.42 91.61
N HIS A 4 12.74 -51.76 90.36
CA HIS A 4 12.69 -53.08 89.70
C HIS A 4 11.27 -53.54 89.25
N GLU A 5 11.10 -54.26 88.13
CA GLU A 5 12.05 -55.22 87.54
C GLU A 5 11.88 -55.47 86.00
N LYS A 6 13.03 -55.74 85.34
CA LYS A 6 13.25 -56.53 84.10
C LYS A 6 12.80 -56.05 82.69
N ASN A 7 13.58 -56.57 81.74
CA ASN A 7 13.73 -56.24 80.31
C ASN A 7 14.06 -57.56 79.56
N PRO A 8 14.47 -57.50 78.28
CA PRO A 8 13.69 -57.56 77.02
C PRO A 8 13.39 -59.05 76.65
N PRO A 9 13.26 -59.56 75.39
CA PRO A 9 13.20 -58.98 74.02
C PRO A 9 11.94 -59.46 73.23
N ASP A 10 11.80 -59.48 71.88
CA ASP A 10 12.72 -59.33 70.72
C ASP A 10 11.97 -58.90 69.43
N ASP A 11 12.67 -58.93 68.27
CA ASP A 11 12.20 -59.01 66.86
C ASP A 11 11.80 -57.74 66.03
N GLN A 12 12.50 -57.64 64.87
CA GLN A 12 12.12 -57.12 63.53
C GLN A 12 11.98 -55.58 63.32
N GLU A 13 12.81 -54.92 62.50
CA GLU A 13 13.00 -55.01 61.02
C GLU A 13 11.96 -54.19 60.20
N GLU A 14 11.98 -52.84 60.23
CA GLU A 14 11.14 -52.01 59.31
C GLU A 14 11.81 -50.74 58.70
N ASP A 15 12.96 -50.24 59.17
CA ASP A 15 13.39 -48.84 58.87
C ASP A 15 14.27 -48.61 57.60
N GLU A 16 14.72 -49.63 56.86
CA GLU A 16 15.64 -49.38 55.71
C GLU A 16 14.94 -49.04 54.38
N MET A 17 13.65 -49.35 54.20
CA MET A 17 12.94 -49.16 52.91
C MET A 17 12.49 -47.72 52.60
N ASN A 18 12.59 -46.77 53.54
CA ASN A 18 12.01 -45.43 53.41
C ASN A 18 13.03 -44.34 52.99
N SER A 19 14.31 -44.70 52.85
CA SER A 19 15.37 -43.75 52.49
C SER A 19 15.59 -43.66 50.98
N GLU A 20 15.60 -44.79 50.26
CA GLU A 20 15.87 -44.84 48.81
C GLU A 20 14.76 -44.17 47.98
N ASP A 21 13.49 -44.28 48.38
CA ASP A 21 12.36 -43.61 47.71
C ASP A 21 12.40 -42.07 47.84
N GLN A 22 12.99 -41.52 48.91
CA GLN A 22 13.08 -40.05 49.09
C GLN A 22 14.17 -39.41 48.22
N ILE A 23 15.32 -40.08 48.02
CA ILE A 23 16.41 -39.53 47.17
C ILE A 23 16.11 -39.63 45.67
N VAL A 24 15.35 -40.64 45.22
CA VAL A 24 14.92 -40.70 43.81
C VAL A 24 13.85 -39.64 43.51
N ALA A 25 12.85 -39.47 44.38
CA ALA A 25 11.81 -38.45 44.20
C ALA A 25 12.38 -37.02 44.13
N SER A 26 13.35 -36.68 45.00
CA SER A 26 13.97 -35.34 44.98
C SER A 26 14.83 -35.09 43.74
N SER A 27 15.47 -36.13 43.18
CA SER A 27 16.33 -35.99 41.99
C SER A 27 15.53 -35.99 40.68
N ASP A 28 14.39 -36.69 40.62
CA ASP A 28 13.42 -36.55 39.52
C ASP A 28 12.73 -35.17 39.54
N GLU A 29 12.46 -34.58 40.72
CA GLU A 29 11.89 -33.21 40.81
C GLU A 29 12.91 -32.12 40.41
N GLU A 30 14.17 -32.17 40.87
CA GLU A 30 15.20 -31.21 40.45
C GLU A 30 15.50 -31.28 38.94
N THR A 31 15.60 -32.49 38.37
CA THR A 31 15.85 -32.65 36.92
C THR A 31 14.64 -32.28 36.05
N ALA A 32 13.42 -32.41 36.57
CA ALA A 32 12.22 -31.92 35.89
C ALA A 32 12.18 -30.38 35.84
N ASP A 33 12.47 -29.69 36.94
CA ASP A 33 12.46 -28.21 37.00
C ASP A 33 13.58 -27.60 36.13
N GLU A 34 14.79 -28.18 36.14
CA GLU A 34 15.87 -27.79 35.21
C GLU A 34 15.45 -27.97 33.74
N SER A 35 14.79 -29.07 33.37
CA SER A 35 14.33 -29.31 31.99
C SER A 35 13.27 -28.31 31.52
N ILE A 36 12.39 -27.85 32.42
CA ILE A 36 11.37 -26.84 32.15
C ILE A 36 12.01 -25.45 31.99
N GLY A 37 13.05 -25.16 32.77
CA GLY A 37 13.87 -23.95 32.65
C GLY A 37 14.59 -23.87 31.29
N ASP A 38 15.25 -24.96 30.88
CA ASP A 38 15.95 -25.07 29.59
C ASP A 38 14.99 -24.91 28.40
N ASP A 39 13.83 -25.58 28.43
CA ASP A 39 12.80 -25.42 27.39
C ASP A 39 12.26 -23.98 27.33
N GLN A 40 12.07 -23.33 28.49
CA GLN A 40 11.64 -21.94 28.55
C GLN A 40 12.69 -20.98 28.00
N GLU A 41 13.97 -21.17 28.32
CA GLU A 41 15.06 -20.33 27.81
C GLU A 41 15.26 -20.55 26.29
N PHE A 42 15.15 -21.79 25.81
CA PHE A 42 15.15 -22.12 24.37
C PHE A 42 13.99 -21.46 23.61
N LEU A 43 12.77 -21.49 24.16
CA LEU A 43 11.61 -20.80 23.59
C LEU A 43 11.79 -19.28 23.58
N VAL A 44 12.32 -18.69 24.65
CA VAL A 44 12.64 -17.24 24.72
C VAL A 44 13.70 -16.87 23.67
N LEU A 45 14.76 -17.67 23.51
CA LEU A 45 15.80 -17.47 22.51
C LEU A 45 15.22 -17.50 21.08
N GLN A 46 14.35 -18.47 20.78
CA GLN A 46 13.64 -18.55 19.50
C GLN A 46 12.73 -17.34 19.26
N LEU A 47 11.97 -16.89 20.25
CA LEU A 47 11.10 -15.72 20.14
C LEU A 47 11.89 -14.43 19.92
N GLN A 48 13.02 -14.25 20.62
CA GLN A 48 13.93 -13.12 20.39
C GLN A 48 14.51 -13.14 18.98
N ARG A 49 14.94 -14.31 18.49
CA ARG A 49 15.44 -14.48 17.12
C ARG A 49 14.36 -14.19 16.08
N ALA A 50 13.16 -14.76 16.20
CA ALA A 50 12.05 -14.52 15.28
C ALA A 50 11.64 -13.04 15.26
N ARG A 51 11.70 -12.35 16.42
CA ARG A 51 11.46 -10.90 16.51
C ARG A 51 12.53 -10.09 15.76
N ALA A 52 13.81 -10.44 15.92
CA ALA A 52 14.91 -9.79 15.20
C ALA A 52 14.87 -10.07 13.69
N GLU A 53 14.47 -11.27 13.27
CA GLU A 53 14.27 -11.62 11.85
C GLU A 53 13.09 -10.82 11.26
N LEU A 54 11.97 -10.67 11.98
CA LEU A 54 10.86 -9.80 11.58
C LEU A 54 11.23 -8.31 11.49
N GLU A 55 12.06 -7.81 12.41
CA GLU A 55 12.52 -6.42 12.38
C GLU A 55 13.45 -6.15 11.19
N ASN A 56 14.39 -7.07 10.93
CA ASN A 56 15.23 -7.03 9.73
C ASN A 56 14.42 -7.13 8.43
N PHE A 57 13.43 -8.03 8.38
CA PHE A 57 12.51 -8.14 7.24
C PHE A 57 11.74 -6.84 7.01
N ARG A 58 11.12 -6.25 8.06
CA ARG A 58 10.41 -4.97 7.96
C ARG A 58 11.29 -3.85 7.43
N ARG A 59 12.51 -3.69 7.99
CA ARG A 59 13.48 -2.69 7.52
C ARG A 59 13.78 -2.88 6.03
N ARG A 60 14.14 -4.10 5.64
CA ARG A 60 14.47 -4.46 4.26
C ARG A 60 13.29 -4.22 3.31
N THR A 61 12.07 -4.60 3.68
CA THR A 61 10.87 -4.33 2.86
C THR A 61 10.58 -2.85 2.70
N LEU A 62 10.85 -2.02 3.71
CA LEU A 62 10.71 -0.55 3.60
C LEU A 62 11.78 0.04 2.66
N GLU A 63 13.03 -0.40 2.77
CA GLU A 63 14.11 -0.01 1.86
C GLU A 63 13.81 -0.43 0.41
N GLU A 64 13.40 -1.67 0.18
CA GLU A 64 12.99 -2.20 -1.13
C GLU A 64 11.80 -1.42 -1.71
N ARG A 65 10.81 -1.02 -0.90
CA ARG A 65 9.69 -0.15 -1.34
C ARG A 65 10.15 1.24 -1.77
N ILE A 66 11.13 1.83 -1.09
CA ILE A 66 11.69 3.14 -1.46
C ILE A 66 12.44 3.04 -2.80
N VAL A 67 13.29 2.03 -2.96
CA VAL A 67 14.02 1.77 -4.21
C VAL A 67 13.07 1.47 -5.36
N PHE A 68 12.02 0.67 -5.12
CA PHE A 68 10.99 0.37 -6.12
C PHE A 68 10.23 1.63 -6.56
N ARG A 69 9.85 2.52 -5.62
CA ARG A 69 9.24 3.81 -5.95
C ARG A 69 10.19 4.68 -6.78
N GLN A 70 11.45 4.81 -6.37
CA GLN A 70 12.46 5.58 -7.12
C GLN A 70 12.65 5.03 -8.54
N ARG A 71 12.62 3.71 -8.70
CA ARG A 71 12.69 3.05 -10.01
C ARG A 71 11.47 3.36 -10.88
N ILE A 72 10.24 3.23 -10.36
CA ILE A 72 9.02 3.60 -11.10
C ILE A 72 9.09 5.06 -11.56
N VAL A 73 9.44 5.99 -10.66
CA VAL A 73 9.57 7.41 -11.02
C VAL A 73 10.63 7.61 -12.10
N ALA A 74 11.79 6.96 -11.99
CA ALA A 74 12.84 7.05 -13.01
C ALA A 74 12.42 6.44 -14.36
N ASP A 75 11.67 5.34 -14.36
CA ASP A 75 11.22 4.67 -15.57
C ASP A 75 10.10 5.47 -16.28
N VAL A 76 9.16 6.06 -15.53
CA VAL A 76 8.18 7.04 -16.06
C VAL A 76 8.89 8.28 -16.63
N PHE A 77 9.84 8.88 -15.90
CA PHE A 77 10.54 10.06 -16.41
C PHE A 77 11.36 9.77 -17.67
N LYS A 78 11.95 8.57 -17.81
CA LYS A 78 12.62 8.16 -19.07
C LYS A 78 11.65 8.14 -20.25
N ALA A 79 10.42 7.66 -20.04
CA ALA A 79 9.39 7.63 -21.07
C ALA A 79 9.00 9.05 -21.52
N PHE A 80 9.00 10.03 -20.61
CA PHE A 80 8.73 11.44 -20.93
C PHE A 80 9.91 12.24 -21.53
N LEU A 81 11.16 11.76 -21.44
CA LEU A 81 12.33 12.49 -21.98
C LEU A 81 12.21 12.81 -23.49
N PRO A 82 11.81 11.87 -24.38
CA PRO A 82 11.64 12.16 -25.81
C PRO A 82 10.61 13.26 -26.13
N VAL A 83 9.61 13.48 -25.27
CA VAL A 83 8.64 14.57 -25.40
C VAL A 83 9.29 15.92 -25.06
N LEU A 84 10.08 15.97 -23.97
CA LEU A 84 10.81 17.17 -23.57
C LEU A 84 11.90 17.55 -24.59
N ASP A 85 12.59 16.56 -25.16
CA ASP A 85 13.54 16.75 -26.25
C ASP A 85 12.83 17.22 -27.52
N GLY A 86 11.67 16.65 -27.85
CA GLY A 86 10.82 17.08 -28.97
C GLY A 86 10.34 18.53 -28.84
N LEU A 87 9.86 18.93 -27.66
CA LEU A 87 9.46 20.30 -27.35
C LEU A 87 10.66 21.26 -27.44
N THR A 88 11.81 20.85 -26.92
CA THR A 88 13.06 21.65 -27.00
C THR A 88 13.52 21.81 -28.45
N ALA A 89 13.38 20.77 -29.28
CA ALA A 89 13.70 20.84 -30.71
C ALA A 89 12.73 21.76 -31.46
N ALA A 90 11.42 21.67 -31.22
CA ALA A 90 10.42 22.56 -31.80
C ALA A 90 10.67 24.03 -31.43
N LEU A 91 10.93 24.32 -30.15
CA LEU A 91 11.25 25.68 -29.69
C LEU A 91 12.54 26.24 -30.32
N LYS A 92 13.55 25.40 -30.56
CA LYS A 92 14.79 25.81 -31.27
C LYS A 92 14.57 26.05 -32.75
N ALA A 93 13.72 25.26 -33.42
CA ALA A 93 13.35 25.49 -34.82
C ALA A 93 12.60 26.82 -34.98
N ASN A 94 11.71 27.15 -34.04
CA ASN A 94 10.93 28.39 -34.05
C ASN A 94 11.78 29.66 -33.85
N ALA A 95 12.99 29.56 -33.29
CA ALA A 95 13.92 30.68 -33.19
C ALA A 95 14.57 31.07 -34.54
N ALA A 96 14.36 30.28 -35.59
CA ALA A 96 14.83 30.53 -36.95
C ALA A 96 13.64 30.78 -37.90
N ASP A 97 13.10 32.00 -37.87
CA ASP A 97 12.22 32.62 -38.89
C ASP A 97 11.13 31.74 -39.52
N SER A 98 10.50 30.86 -38.73
CA SER A 98 9.53 29.87 -39.23
C SER A 98 8.08 30.33 -39.05
N GLU A 99 7.25 30.09 -40.08
CA GLU A 99 5.84 30.47 -40.09
C GLU A 99 5.01 29.83 -38.96
N PRO A 100 3.93 30.47 -38.48
CA PRO A 100 3.08 29.95 -37.41
C PRO A 100 2.42 28.59 -37.68
N ALA A 101 2.43 28.10 -38.93
CA ALA A 101 1.98 26.76 -39.29
C ALA A 101 2.92 25.68 -38.72
N GLY A 102 4.24 25.81 -38.90
CA GLY A 102 5.21 24.81 -38.40
C GLY A 102 5.22 24.67 -36.87
N ILE A 103 4.85 25.74 -36.16
CA ILE A 103 4.65 25.72 -34.70
C ILE A 103 3.48 24.81 -34.31
N ARG A 104 2.35 24.91 -35.02
CA ARG A 104 1.15 24.11 -34.75
C ARG A 104 1.40 22.63 -35.03
N ASP A 105 2.00 22.32 -36.18
CA ASP A 105 2.32 20.95 -36.57
C ASP A 105 3.30 20.31 -35.57
N GLY A 106 4.34 21.04 -35.15
CA GLY A 106 5.28 20.60 -34.12
C GLY A 106 4.61 20.34 -32.77
N LEU A 107 3.67 21.20 -32.36
CA LEU A 107 2.93 21.04 -31.09
C LEU A 107 1.93 19.86 -31.15
N GLN A 108 1.29 19.62 -32.30
CA GLN A 108 0.40 18.50 -32.52
C GLN A 108 1.15 17.15 -32.56
N LEU A 109 2.36 17.12 -33.10
CA LEU A 109 3.25 15.95 -33.01
C LEU A 109 3.71 15.68 -31.55
N ILE A 110 3.80 16.72 -30.72
CA ILE A 110 4.13 16.57 -29.30
C ILE A 110 2.92 16.07 -28.51
N SER A 111 1.70 16.56 -28.79
CA SER A 111 0.50 16.06 -28.11
C SER A 111 0.24 14.59 -28.42
N GLY A 112 0.30 14.17 -29.69
CA GLY A 112 0.11 12.77 -30.07
C GLY A 112 1.12 11.82 -29.40
N LYS A 113 2.38 12.25 -29.23
CA LYS A 113 3.39 11.49 -28.47
C LYS A 113 3.11 11.42 -26.98
N ILE A 114 2.45 12.43 -26.40
CA ILE A 114 2.03 12.37 -25.00
C ILE A 114 0.90 11.36 -24.86
N ASP A 115 -0.08 11.37 -25.76
CA ASP A 115 -1.19 10.42 -25.77
C ASP A 115 -0.68 8.97 -25.93
N GLU A 116 0.21 8.70 -26.90
CA GLU A 116 0.88 7.39 -27.09
C GLU A 116 1.62 6.90 -25.83
N LEU A 117 2.30 7.79 -25.10
CA LEU A 117 3.02 7.44 -23.87
C LEU A 117 2.09 7.22 -22.68
N LEU A 118 0.95 7.89 -22.61
CA LEU A 118 -0.07 7.65 -21.59
C LEU A 118 -0.68 6.26 -21.79
N GLU A 119 -0.99 5.87 -23.04
CA GLU A 119 -1.43 4.51 -23.38
C GLU A 119 -0.38 3.44 -23.01
N GLU A 120 0.91 3.65 -23.32
CA GLU A 120 1.98 2.72 -22.95
C GLU A 120 2.14 2.57 -21.42
N LEU A 121 1.87 3.64 -20.67
CA LEU A 121 1.87 3.64 -19.20
C LEU A 121 0.57 3.07 -18.59
N GLY A 122 -0.42 2.67 -19.40
CA GLY A 122 -1.72 2.20 -18.93
C GLY A 122 -2.57 3.29 -18.28
N ILE A 123 -2.42 4.54 -18.74
CA ILE A 123 -3.20 5.70 -18.32
C ILE A 123 -4.23 6.01 -19.42
N GLU A 124 -5.50 5.91 -19.07
CA GLU A 124 -6.65 6.22 -19.91
C GLU A 124 -7.10 7.66 -19.65
N SER A 125 -7.41 8.41 -20.71
CA SER A 125 -8.12 9.69 -20.62
C SER A 125 -9.63 9.47 -20.51
N LEU A 126 -10.27 10.23 -19.63
CA LEU A 126 -11.73 10.26 -19.47
C LEU A 126 -12.29 11.40 -20.32
N ASP A 127 -12.76 11.09 -21.54
CA ASP A 127 -13.49 12.06 -22.38
C ASP A 127 -14.91 12.22 -21.81
N ALA A 128 -15.19 13.39 -21.24
CA ALA A 128 -16.39 13.62 -20.44
C ALA A 128 -17.51 14.34 -21.23
N VAL A 129 -17.21 14.91 -22.39
CA VAL A 129 -18.14 15.75 -23.17
C VAL A 129 -19.32 14.95 -23.73
N GLY A 130 -20.55 15.32 -23.33
CA GLY A 130 -21.79 14.68 -23.75
C GLY A 130 -22.24 13.49 -22.88
N GLU A 131 -21.42 13.09 -21.92
CA GLU A 131 -21.82 12.12 -20.89
C GLU A 131 -22.67 12.78 -19.78
N ASP A 132 -23.34 11.96 -18.98
CA ASP A 132 -24.06 12.41 -17.79
C ASP A 132 -23.07 12.59 -16.61
N PHE A 133 -23.26 13.62 -15.79
CA PHE A 133 -22.33 13.95 -14.70
C PHE A 133 -22.26 12.86 -13.62
N ASP A 134 -21.05 12.44 -13.26
CA ASP A 134 -20.76 11.42 -12.25
C ASP A 134 -19.77 11.98 -11.20
N PRO A 135 -20.20 12.16 -9.94
CA PRO A 135 -19.34 12.66 -8.86
C PRO A 135 -18.09 11.82 -8.56
N GLU A 136 -18.02 10.55 -8.97
CA GLU A 136 -16.84 9.70 -8.71
C GLU A 136 -15.68 10.02 -9.65
N VAL A 137 -15.95 10.49 -10.87
CA VAL A 137 -14.94 10.74 -11.92
C VAL A 137 -14.95 12.17 -12.49
N HIS A 138 -15.98 12.97 -12.20
CA HIS A 138 -16.16 14.32 -12.73
C HIS A 138 -16.24 15.39 -11.61
N GLU A 139 -15.56 16.52 -11.82
CA GLU A 139 -15.54 17.68 -10.92
C GLU A 139 -16.25 18.86 -11.62
N ALA A 140 -17.50 19.15 -11.24
CA ALA A 140 -18.27 20.25 -11.82
C ALA A 140 -17.73 21.62 -11.38
N MET A 141 -17.11 22.36 -12.30
CA MET A 141 -16.56 23.70 -12.05
C MET A 141 -17.62 24.80 -12.21
N LEU A 142 -18.46 24.66 -13.23
CA LEU A 142 -19.42 25.67 -13.69
C LEU A 142 -20.71 24.98 -14.10
N GLN A 143 -21.84 25.67 -13.92
CA GLN A 143 -23.13 25.25 -14.45
C GLN A 143 -23.63 26.31 -15.42
N VAL A 144 -24.08 25.88 -16.61
CA VAL A 144 -24.52 26.79 -17.69
C VAL A 144 -25.89 26.40 -18.22
N GLU A 145 -26.70 27.40 -18.57
CA GLU A 145 -27.99 27.20 -19.22
C GLU A 145 -27.76 26.96 -20.72
N LYS A 146 -27.95 25.72 -21.18
CA LYS A 146 -27.78 25.34 -22.60
C LYS A 146 -29.04 24.69 -23.13
N ALA A 147 -29.78 25.42 -23.95
CA ALA A 147 -30.98 24.91 -24.60
C ALA A 147 -30.64 23.70 -25.50
N GLY A 148 -31.25 22.54 -25.21
CA GLY A 148 -31.09 21.30 -25.96
C GLY A 148 -30.18 20.24 -25.33
N SER A 149 -29.46 20.54 -24.25
CA SER A 149 -28.77 19.54 -23.41
C SER A 149 -29.66 19.05 -22.27
N ARG A 150 -29.45 17.83 -21.78
CA ARG A 150 -30.17 17.29 -20.61
C ARG A 150 -29.68 17.94 -19.31
N ASN A 151 -30.53 17.99 -18.29
CA ASN A 151 -30.13 18.47 -16.97
C ASN A 151 -29.06 17.53 -16.39
N GLY A 152 -27.88 18.04 -16.03
CA GLY A 152 -26.75 17.20 -15.60
C GLY A 152 -25.85 16.67 -16.71
N GLU A 153 -26.12 16.99 -17.99
CA GLU A 153 -25.26 16.64 -19.12
C GLU A 153 -23.99 17.50 -19.15
N ILE A 154 -22.84 16.91 -19.48
CA ILE A 154 -21.57 17.62 -19.57
C ILE A 154 -21.48 18.36 -20.91
N VAL A 155 -21.41 19.69 -20.82
CA VAL A 155 -21.43 20.62 -21.96
C VAL A 155 -20.06 20.84 -22.56
N GLU A 156 -19.05 20.93 -21.70
CA GLU A 156 -17.67 21.26 -22.02
C GLU A 156 -16.74 20.70 -20.94
N GLU A 157 -15.53 20.32 -21.34
CA GLU A 157 -14.50 19.78 -20.48
C GLU A 157 -13.31 20.75 -20.46
N ILE A 158 -12.98 21.25 -19.27
CA ILE A 158 -11.95 22.28 -19.04
C ILE A 158 -10.58 21.63 -18.88
N ASP A 159 -10.52 20.52 -18.15
CA ASP A 159 -9.31 19.76 -17.87
C ASP A 159 -9.62 18.27 -17.96
N ARG A 160 -8.79 17.53 -18.70
CA ARG A 160 -8.95 16.08 -18.87
C ARG A 160 -8.81 15.30 -17.56
N GLY A 161 -9.72 14.35 -17.39
CA GLY A 161 -9.62 13.32 -16.37
C GLY A 161 -8.67 12.21 -16.81
N TYR A 162 -8.00 11.56 -15.85
CA TYR A 162 -7.06 10.48 -16.12
C TYR A 162 -7.22 9.37 -15.07
N ARG A 163 -7.17 8.12 -15.53
CA ARG A 163 -7.30 6.92 -14.71
C ARG A 163 -6.21 5.90 -15.10
N CYS A 164 -5.71 5.14 -14.14
CA CYS A 164 -4.76 4.05 -14.36
C CYS A 164 -5.35 2.76 -13.78
N GLY A 165 -5.92 1.92 -14.65
CA GLY A 165 -6.75 0.78 -14.24
C GLY A 165 -7.93 1.23 -13.37
N ASP A 166 -8.00 0.75 -12.13
CA ASP A 166 -9.04 1.14 -11.17
C ASP A 166 -8.71 2.44 -10.39
N LEU A 167 -7.49 3.00 -10.54
CA LEU A 167 -7.05 4.17 -9.78
C LEU A 167 -7.31 5.47 -10.55
N LEU A 168 -8.25 6.28 -10.07
CA LEU A 168 -8.43 7.65 -10.55
C LEU A 168 -7.21 8.50 -10.16
N ILE A 169 -6.50 9.05 -11.16
CA ILE A 169 -5.38 9.98 -10.95
C ILE A 169 -5.93 11.40 -10.80
N ARG A 170 -6.92 11.76 -11.63
CA ARG A 170 -7.52 13.09 -11.70
C ARG A 170 -8.94 12.98 -12.24
N ALA A 171 -9.92 13.58 -11.55
CA ALA A 171 -11.28 13.78 -12.07
C ALA A 171 -11.28 14.80 -13.22
N ALA A 172 -12.09 14.58 -14.26
CA ALA A 172 -12.23 15.55 -15.34
C ALA A 172 -12.97 16.80 -14.83
N LYS A 173 -12.48 18.00 -15.13
CA LYS A 173 -13.17 19.23 -14.73
C LYS A 173 -14.14 19.66 -15.80
N VAL A 174 -15.41 19.75 -15.44
CA VAL A 174 -16.50 19.83 -16.42
C VAL A 174 -17.43 21.01 -16.16
N VAL A 175 -18.04 21.47 -17.24
CA VAL A 175 -19.14 22.42 -17.25
C VAL A 175 -20.42 21.64 -17.47
N VAL A 176 -21.39 21.76 -16.57
CA VAL A 176 -22.61 20.95 -16.57
C VAL A 176 -23.80 21.80 -17.01
N ALA A 177 -24.71 21.23 -17.81
CA ALA A 177 -25.96 21.88 -18.19
C ALA A 177 -26.92 21.98 -17.00
N ARG A 178 -27.52 23.17 -16.80
CA ARG A 178 -28.82 23.28 -16.11
C ARG A 178 -29.90 23.50 -17.16
N THR A 179 -31.02 22.79 -17.00
CA THR A 179 -32.28 23.19 -17.64
C THR A 179 -33.23 23.69 -16.57
N ASP A 180 -33.69 24.92 -16.71
CA ASP A 180 -34.70 25.50 -15.82
C ASP A 180 -36.08 24.93 -16.17
N GLU A 181 -36.57 23.99 -15.36
CA GLU A 181 -37.92 23.40 -15.52
C GLU A 181 -39.06 24.40 -15.18
N ASN A 182 -38.74 25.67 -14.94
CA ASN A 182 -39.63 26.65 -14.32
C ASN A 182 -40.36 27.59 -15.30
N THR A 183 -40.63 27.12 -16.53
CA THR A 183 -41.36 27.88 -17.57
C THR A 183 -42.59 27.13 -18.12
N GLN A 184 -43.23 26.30 -17.29
CA GLN A 184 -44.56 25.73 -17.55
C GLN A 184 -45.48 26.01 -16.36
N GLY A 185 -46.09 27.21 -16.35
CA GLY A 185 -46.90 27.66 -15.21
C GLY A 185 -47.49 29.07 -15.33
N ASP A 186 -48.08 29.41 -16.48
CA ASP A 186 -49.04 30.52 -16.68
C ASP A 186 -50.02 30.13 -17.81
#